data_AF-A0A7K3W4J1-F1
#
_entry.id   AF-A0A7K3W4J1-F1
#
_cell.length_a   1.000
_cell.length_b   1.000
_cell.length_c   1.000
_cell.angle_alpha   90.00
_cell.angle_beta   90.00
_cell.angle_gamma   90.00
#
_symmetry.space_group_name_H-M   'P 1'
#
loop_
_entity.id
_entity.type
_entity.pdbx_description
1 polymer ?
#
loop_
_entity_poly.entity_id
_entity_poly.type
_entity_poly.pdbx_seq_one_letter_code
_entity_poly.pdbx_strand_id
1 'polypeptide(L)'
;MPSRARRPTADAGRGDGPGGQLVLHWGGPRHGQVDHVPPELLTSAVLVYDGPRWFGVYQRFQPVQLQDTAQGPAEVWVVRE
;
A
#
# COMPACT_ATOMS: atom_id res chain seq x y z
N MET A 1 -21.90 -21.24 -17.19
CA MET A 1 -20.47 -21.51 -16.97
C MET A 1 -19.93 -20.49 -15.96
N PRO A 2 -19.83 -20.77 -14.66
CA PRO A 2 -19.16 -19.83 -13.76
C PRO A 2 -17.64 -20.03 -13.85
N SER A 3 -16.94 -19.00 -14.34
CA SER A 3 -15.48 -18.98 -14.45
C SER A 3 -14.85 -18.89 -13.06
N ARG A 4 -13.79 -19.68 -12.89
CA ARG A 4 -13.03 -19.92 -11.66
C ARG A 4 -12.59 -18.63 -10.96
N ALA A 5 -12.95 -18.50 -9.69
CA ALA A 5 -12.24 -17.63 -8.75
C ALA A 5 -10.79 -18.12 -8.62
N ARG A 6 -9.83 -17.32 -9.09
CA ARG A 6 -8.43 -17.49 -8.69
C ARG A 6 -8.32 -17.01 -7.25
N ARG A 7 -8.06 -17.94 -6.33
CA ARG A 7 -7.52 -17.61 -5.00
C ARG A 7 -6.10 -17.09 -5.22
N PRO A 8 -5.74 -15.87 -4.78
CA PRO A 8 -4.36 -15.62 -4.43
C PRO A 8 -4.12 -16.33 -3.09
N THR A 9 -3.51 -17.50 -3.13
CA THR A 9 -2.71 -17.99 -2.00
C THR A 9 -1.54 -17.02 -1.87
N ALA A 10 -1.74 -15.96 -1.09
CA ALA A 10 -0.63 -15.21 -0.53
C ALA A 10 0.05 -16.16 0.45
N ASP A 11 1.14 -16.78 0.00
CA ASP A 11 2.12 -17.44 0.84
C ASP A 11 2.64 -16.39 1.82
N ALA A 12 2.03 -16.36 3.00
CA ALA A 12 2.42 -15.54 4.12
C ALA A 12 3.70 -16.13 4.72
N GLY A 13 4.86 -15.78 4.18
CA GLY A 13 6.10 -16.39 4.66
C GLY A 13 7.40 -15.89 4.04
N ARG A 14 7.70 -14.58 4.13
CA ARG A 14 9.08 -14.10 4.41
C ARG A 14 9.13 -12.59 4.64
N GLY A 15 8.84 -12.17 5.87
CA GLY A 15 9.29 -10.87 6.36
C GLY A 15 10.69 -11.03 6.93
N ASP A 16 11.74 -10.73 6.16
CA ASP A 16 13.12 -10.63 6.66
C ASP A 16 13.96 -9.72 5.73
N GLY A 17 13.73 -8.40 5.86
CA GLY A 17 14.43 -7.26 5.24
C GLY A 17 13.69 -5.96 5.59
N PRO A 18 14.38 -4.84 5.90
CA PRO A 18 14.11 -4.00 7.08
C PRO A 18 12.66 -3.49 7.20
N GLY A 19 11.82 -4.31 7.86
CA GLY A 19 10.80 -3.89 8.83
C GLY A 19 9.49 -3.27 8.36
N GLY A 20 9.19 -3.15 7.06
CA GLY A 20 7.98 -2.44 6.60
C GLY A 20 7.28 -3.05 5.38
N GLN A 21 5.95 -2.95 5.34
CA GLN A 21 5.11 -3.30 4.18
C GLN A 21 5.35 -2.26 3.07
N LEU A 22 5.51 -2.72 1.84
CA LEU A 22 5.53 -1.83 0.69
C LEU A 22 4.14 -1.24 0.45
N VAL A 23 4.07 0.08 0.33
CA VAL A 23 2.85 0.84 0.02
C VAL A 23 3.08 1.64 -1.26
N LEU A 24 2.19 1.46 -2.25
CA LEU A 24 2.11 2.27 -3.46
C LEU A 24 1.03 3.35 -3.28
N HIS A 25 1.43 4.61 -3.42
CA HIS A 25 0.52 5.75 -3.29
C HIS A 25 -0.16 6.07 -4.63
N TRP A 26 -1.48 6.13 -4.64
CA TRP A 26 -2.29 6.40 -5.82
C TRP A 26 -3.07 7.71 -5.67
N GLY A 27 -2.84 8.66 -6.57
CA GLY A 27 -3.33 10.04 -6.46
C GLY A 27 -2.54 10.91 -5.48
N GLY A 28 -2.89 12.20 -5.45
CA GLY A 28 -2.30 13.18 -4.53
C GLY A 28 -0.81 13.47 -4.76
N PRO A 29 -0.16 14.16 -3.80
CA PRO A 29 1.22 14.64 -3.94
C PRO A 29 2.28 13.54 -4.09
N ARG A 30 2.02 12.34 -3.57
CA ARG A 30 2.93 11.18 -3.63
C ARG A 30 2.56 10.16 -4.70
N HIS A 31 1.72 10.50 -5.68
CA HIS A 31 1.27 9.53 -6.70
C HIS A 31 2.44 8.78 -7.36
N GLY A 32 2.35 7.45 -7.40
CA GLY A 32 3.34 6.56 -7.99
C GLY A 32 4.53 6.24 -7.08
N GLN A 33 4.65 6.88 -5.92
CA GLN A 33 5.73 6.61 -4.97
C GLN A 33 5.45 5.33 -4.18
N VAL A 34 6.51 4.54 -3.99
CA VAL A 34 6.49 3.30 -3.23
C VAL A 34 7.39 3.45 -2.01
N ASP A 35 6.85 3.19 -0.82
CA ASP A 35 7.56 3.34 0.45
C ASP A 35 7.45 2.08 1.31
N HIS A 36 8.47 1.82 2.14
CA HIS A 36 8.36 0.86 3.23
C HIS A 36 7.69 1.53 4.43
N VAL A 37 6.49 1.06 4.78
CA VAL A 37 5.71 1.58 5.89
C VAL A 37 5.78 0.58 7.05
N PRO A 38 6.24 1.01 8.25
CA PRO A 38 6.24 0.17 9.44
C PRO A 38 4.85 -0.39 9.75
N PRO A 39 4.72 -1.67 10.14
CA PRO A 39 3.44 -2.31 10.46
C PRO A 39 2.61 -1.52 11.48
N GLU A 40 3.26 -0.83 12.41
CA GLU A 40 2.61 -0.02 13.43
C GLU A 40 1.80 1.13 12.81
N LEU A 41 2.31 1.75 11.74
CA LEU A 41 1.61 2.81 11.02
C LEU A 41 0.45 2.26 10.18
N LEU A 42 0.55 1.02 9.70
CA LEU A 42 -0.50 0.35 8.91
C LEU A 42 -1.69 -0.12 9.75
N THR A 43 -1.54 -0.17 11.08
CA THR A 43 -2.67 -0.36 11.99
C THR A 43 -3.63 0.83 11.95
N SER A 44 -3.14 2.01 11.55
CA SER A 44 -3.97 3.18 11.32
C SER A 44 -4.77 3.04 10.03
N ALA A 45 -6.00 3.56 10.02
CA ALA A 45 -6.84 3.58 8.81
C ALA A 45 -6.30 4.54 7.73
N VAL A 46 -5.39 5.44 8.10
CA VAL A 46 -4.80 6.46 7.23
C VAL A 46 -3.30 6.62 7.47
N LEU A 47 -2.58 6.99 6.42
CA LEU A 47 -1.21 7.49 6.46
C LEU A 47 -1.25 8.98 6.13
N VAL A 48 -0.54 9.79 6.92
CA VAL A 48 -0.46 11.23 6.71
C VAL A 48 0.99 11.60 6.46
N TYR A 49 1.21 12.37 5.41
CA TYR A 49 2.50 12.94 5.08
C TYR A 49 2.40 14.46 5.06
N ASP A 50 3.29 15.12 5.79
CA ASP A 50 3.50 16.55 5.72
C ASP A 50 4.58 16.88 4.69
N GLY A 51 4.29 17.86 3.84
CA GLY A 51 5.26 18.51 2.97
C GLY A 51 5.28 20.02 3.24
N PRO A 52 6.25 20.77 2.68
CA PRO A 52 6.42 22.19 2.99
C PRO A 52 5.20 23.08 2.72
N ARG A 53 4.26 22.64 1.87
CA ARG A 53 3.05 23.39 1.47
C ARG A 53 1.81 22.50 1.32
N TRP A 54 1.84 21.25 1.77
CA TRP A 54 0.77 20.29 1.53
C TRP A 54 0.70 19.23 2.62
N PHE A 55 -0.49 18.64 2.77
CA PHE A 55 -0.69 17.40 3.53
C PHE A 55 -1.27 16.34 2.60
N GLY A 56 -0.65 15.17 2.57
CA GLY A 56 -1.09 14.03 1.79
C GLY A 56 -1.67 12.98 2.74
N VAL A 57 -2.99 12.82 2.72
CA VAL A 57 -3.67 11.79 3.51
C VAL A 57 -4.02 10.65 2.58
N TYR A 58 -3.61 9.44 2.94
CA TYR A 58 -3.79 8.24 2.16
C TYR A 58 -4.52 7.20 3.00
N GLN A 59 -5.41 6.44 2.39
CA GLN A 59 -6.09 5.32 3.03
C GLN A 59 -5.91 4.05 2.21
N ARG A 60 -5.94 2.91 2.90
CA ARG A 60 -5.88 1.61 2.25
C ARG A 60 -7.01 1.48 1.23
N PHE A 61 -6.69 1.10 0.00
CA PHE A 61 -7.72 0.84 -1.00
C PHE A 61 -8.58 -0.37 -0.56
N GLN A 62 -9.90 -0.28 -0.78
CA GLN A 62 -10.85 -1.34 -0.42
C GLN A 62 -11.62 -1.78 -1.67
N PRO A 63 -11.60 -3.09 -2.03
CA PRO A 63 -10.86 -4.17 -1.36
C PRO A 63 -9.35 -3.99 -1.47
N VAL A 64 -8.58 -4.56 -0.53
CA VAL A 64 -7.11 -4.46 -0.55
C VAL A 64 -6.56 -4.97 -1.87
N GLN A 65 -5.71 -4.17 -2.50
CA GLN A 65 -5.04 -4.50 -3.76
C GLN A 65 -3.52 -4.48 -3.56
N LEU A 66 -2.86 -5.47 -4.17
CA LEU A 66 -1.41 -5.52 -4.32
C LEU A 66 -1.07 -5.27 -5.78
N GLN A 67 -0.03 -4.47 -6.02
CA GLN A 67 0.51 -4.21 -7.34
C GLN A 67 2.00 -4.54 -7.37
N ASP A 68 2.45 -5.20 -8.44
CA ASP A 68 3.87 -5.47 -8.65
C ASP A 68 4.62 -4.16 -8.95
N THR A 69 5.72 -3.95 -8.24
CA THR A 69 6.63 -2.81 -8.41
C THR A 69 8.06 -3.31 -8.55
N ALA A 70 8.99 -2.43 -8.96
CA ALA A 70 10.40 -2.80 -9.04
C ALA A 70 11.01 -3.21 -7.68
N GLN A 71 10.39 -2.78 -6.57
CA GLN A 71 10.79 -3.10 -5.21
C GLN A 71 10.09 -4.34 -4.64
N GLY A 72 9.09 -4.87 -5.36
CA GLY A 72 8.26 -6.00 -4.93
C GLY A 72 6.76 -5.66 -4.89
N PRO A 73 5.89 -6.61 -4.51
CA PRO A 73 4.46 -6.38 -4.38
C PRO A 73 4.17 -5.31 -3.31
N ALA A 74 3.47 -4.24 -3.70
CA ALA A 74 3.11 -3.13 -2.83
C ALA A 74 1.59 -3.02 -2.68
N GLU A 75 1.13 -2.72 -1.46
CA GLU A 75 -0.28 -2.47 -1.19
C GLU A 75 -0.69 -1.09 -1.70
N VAL A 76 -1.84 -1.01 -2.39
CA VAL A 76 -2.32 0.25 -2.96
C VAL A 76 -3.03 1.08 -1.89
N TRP A 77 -2.54 2.29 -1.69
CA TRP A 77 -3.16 3.30 -0.83
C TRP A 77 -3.55 4.51 -1.67
N VAL A 78 -4.83 4.89 -1.61
CA VAL A 78 -5.38 5.99 -2.40
C VAL A 78 -5.44 7.27 -1.58
N VAL A 79 -5.23 8.41 -2.24
CA VAL A 79 -5.43 9.72 -1.62
C VAL A 79 -6.87 9.83 -1.11
N ARG A 80 -7.02 10.40 0.09
CA ARG A 80 -8.31 10.78 0.66
C ARG A 80 -8.50 12.27 0.45
N GLU A 81 -9.63 12.64 -0.15
CA GLU A 81 -10.10 14.02 -0.30
C GLU A 81 -10.59 14.60 1.04
#